data_AF-A0A1H9BC42-F1
#
_entry.id   AF-A0A1H9BC42-F1
#
_cell.length_a   1.000
_cell.length_b   1.000
_cell.length_c   1.000
_cell.angle_alpha   90.00
_cell.angle_beta   90.00
_cell.angle_gamma   90.00
#
_symmetry.space_group_name_H-M   'P 1'
#
loop_
_entity.id
_entity.type
_entity.pdbx_description
1 polymer ?
#
loop_
_entity_poly.entity_id
_entity_poly.type
_entity_poly.pdbx_seq_one_letter_code
_entity_poly.pdbx_strand_id
1 'polypeptide(L)'
;MKPLGDMTRHYWLAQRMAKTTGTDLVAAQEVGALDQSAWAEMVQTCRSCDWTEGCERWLTTQAETADVVETCPNCNKFRDLQQTLAKDE
;
A
#
# COMPACT_ATOMS: atom_id res chain seq x y z
N MET A 1 -10.55 -19.62 -12.49
CA MET A 1 -10.23 -18.45 -11.64
C MET A 1 -9.07 -18.80 -10.74
N LYS A 2 -8.06 -17.91 -10.64
CA LYS A 2 -6.96 -18.06 -9.69
C LYS A 2 -7.48 -17.67 -8.28
N PRO A 3 -7.14 -18.41 -7.22
CA PRO A 3 -7.51 -18.01 -5.87
C PRO A 3 -6.80 -16.70 -5.49
N LEU A 4 -7.46 -15.89 -4.66
CA LEU A 4 -6.84 -14.69 -4.08
C LEU A 4 -5.66 -15.08 -3.17
N GLY A 5 -4.70 -14.17 -3.07
CA GLY A 5 -3.59 -14.31 -2.12
C GLY A 5 -4.07 -14.35 -0.66
N ASP A 6 -3.18 -14.82 0.21
CA ASP A 6 -3.45 -14.87 1.65
C ASP A 6 -3.67 -13.47 2.24
N MET A 7 -4.71 -13.30 3.05
CA MET A 7 -5.08 -11.99 3.59
C MET A 7 -3.98 -11.42 4.50
N THR A 8 -3.42 -12.24 5.39
CA THR A 8 -2.40 -11.81 6.36
C THR A 8 -1.12 -11.41 5.64
N ARG A 9 -0.69 -12.19 4.64
CA ARG A 9 0.46 -11.86 3.79
C ARG A 9 0.27 -10.48 3.16
N HIS A 10 -0.85 -10.26 2.48
CA HIS A 10 -1.10 -9.00 1.76
C HIS A 10 -1.31 -7.80 2.69
N TYR A 11 -1.86 -8.01 3.88
CA TYR A 11 -1.92 -6.98 4.92
C TYR A 11 -0.52 -6.48 5.31
N TRP A 12 0.42 -7.39 5.56
CA TRP A 12 1.80 -7.03 5.89
C TRP A 12 2.55 -6.42 4.69
N LEU A 13 2.31 -6.90 3.47
CA LEU A 13 2.89 -6.29 2.28
C LEU A 13 2.41 -4.87 2.05
N ALA A 14 1.12 -4.60 2.24
CA ALA A 14 0.56 -3.26 2.10
C ALA A 14 1.13 -2.29 3.14
N GLN A 15 1.30 -2.72 4.40
CA GLN A 15 1.98 -1.91 5.42
C GLN A 15 3.46 -1.66 5.10
N ARG A 16 4.17 -2.69 4.62
CA ARG A 16 5.57 -2.53 4.18
C ARG A 16 5.67 -1.58 3.01
N MET A 17 4.76 -1.65 2.04
CA MET A 17 4.68 -0.71 0.93
C MET A 17 4.54 0.73 1.44
N ALA A 18 3.54 0.99 2.30
CA ALA A 18 3.38 2.30 2.93
C ALA A 18 4.67 2.81 3.59
N LYS A 19 5.32 1.96 4.40
CA LYS A 19 6.58 2.32 5.05
C LYS A 19 7.69 2.63 4.03
N THR A 20 7.89 1.76 3.05
CA THR A 20 8.91 1.92 2.00
C THR A 20 8.68 3.19 1.18
N THR A 21 7.42 3.57 0.96
CA THR A 21 7.05 4.76 0.17
C THR A 21 6.83 6.01 1.02
N GLY A 22 7.05 5.95 2.33
CA GLY A 22 6.84 7.09 3.23
C GLY A 22 5.38 7.53 3.34
N THR A 23 4.42 6.63 3.10
CA THR A 23 2.99 6.89 3.32
C THR A 23 2.64 6.59 4.77
N ASP A 24 2.32 7.61 5.57
CA ASP A 24 1.86 7.42 6.94
C ASP A 24 0.38 7.03 6.99
N LEU A 25 0.12 5.73 7.17
CA LEU A 25 -1.25 5.20 7.25
C LEU A 25 -1.98 5.64 8.52
N VAL A 26 -1.26 5.93 9.62
CA VAL A 26 -1.88 6.36 10.87
C VAL A 26 -2.34 7.81 10.71
N ALA A 27 -1.46 8.70 10.23
CA ALA A 27 -1.84 10.07 9.93
C ALA A 27 -3.01 10.12 8.93
N ALA A 28 -3.00 9.27 7.90
CA ALA A 28 -4.10 9.18 6.94
C ALA A 28 -5.44 8.77 7.57
N GLN A 29 -5.41 7.90 8.59
CA GLN A 29 -6.58 7.54 9.37
C GLN A 29 -7.06 8.69 10.27
N GLU A 30 -6.13 9.38 10.92
CA GLU A 30 -6.44 10.48 11.85
C GLU A 30 -7.09 11.68 11.13
N VAL A 31 -6.62 12.03 9.93
CA VAL A 31 -7.22 13.09 9.10
C VAL A 31 -8.45 12.63 8.30
N GLY A 32 -8.82 11.35 8.41
CA GLY A 32 -9.96 10.78 7.70
C GLY A 32 -9.75 10.53 6.20
N ALA A 33 -8.53 10.65 5.68
CA ALA A 33 -8.19 10.35 4.29
C ALA A 33 -8.21 8.84 3.96
N LEU A 34 -8.04 8.01 4.99
CA LEU A 34 -8.12 6.55 4.90
C LEU A 34 -8.95 5.99 6.05
N ASP A 35 -10.22 5.66 5.81
CA ASP A 35 -10.99 4.92 6.81
C ASP A 35 -10.67 3.41 6.79
N GLN A 36 -11.22 2.67 7.77
CA GLN A 36 -10.97 1.22 7.90
C GLN A 36 -11.53 0.41 6.73
N SER A 37 -12.61 0.87 6.10
CA SER A 37 -13.22 0.18 4.96
C SER A 37 -12.36 0.33 3.71
N ALA A 38 -11.85 1.54 3.46
CA ALA A 38 -10.91 1.84 2.40
C ALA A 38 -9.59 1.08 2.59
N TRP A 39 -9.10 0.97 3.83
CA TRP A 39 -7.92 0.15 4.11
C TRP A 39 -8.17 -1.35 3.82
N ALA A 40 -9.31 -1.89 4.24
CA ALA A 40 -9.67 -3.27 3.94
C ALA A 40 -9.78 -3.52 2.42
N GLU A 41 -10.33 -2.55 1.67
CA GLU A 41 -10.40 -2.61 0.20
C GLU A 41 -9.01 -2.56 -0.45
N MET A 42 -8.08 -1.74 0.06
CA MET A 42 -6.69 -1.74 -0.41
C MET A 42 -6.05 -3.12 -0.21
N VAL A 43 -6.21 -3.75 0.95
CA VAL A 43 -5.69 -5.10 1.20
C VAL A 43 -6.36 -6.11 0.27
N GLN A 44 -7.68 -6.05 0.10
CA GLN A 44 -8.43 -6.94 -0.79
C GLN A 44 -7.97 -6.81 -2.25
N THR A 45 -7.74 -5.59 -2.73
CA THR A 45 -7.22 -5.30 -4.07
C THR A 45 -5.78 -5.78 -4.24
N CYS A 46 -4.95 -5.67 -3.20
CA CYS A 46 -3.60 -6.20 -3.22
C CYS A 46 -3.58 -7.72 -3.41
N ARG A 47 -4.56 -8.46 -2.85
CA ARG A 47 -4.64 -9.93 -2.94
C ARG A 47 -4.91 -10.47 -4.34
N SER A 48 -5.42 -9.65 -5.25
CA SER A 48 -5.56 -10.03 -6.66
C SER A 48 -4.30 -9.73 -7.50
N CYS A 49 -3.24 -9.21 -6.88
CA CYS A 49 -1.99 -8.90 -7.58
C CYS A 49 -1.32 -10.17 -8.10
N ASP A 50 -0.89 -10.14 -9.36
CA ASP A 50 -0.12 -11.22 -9.98
C ASP A 50 1.40 -11.08 -9.78
N TRP A 51 1.86 -9.97 -9.21
CA TRP A 51 3.27 -9.63 -9.04
C TRP A 51 3.75 -9.71 -7.57
N THR A 52 3.08 -10.50 -6.73
CA THR A 52 3.38 -10.58 -5.28
C THR A 52 4.83 -10.93 -4.96
N GLU A 53 5.41 -11.93 -5.62
CA GLU A 53 6.81 -12.35 -5.39
C GLU A 53 7.82 -11.26 -5.80
N GLY A 54 7.51 -10.54 -6.88
CA GLY A 54 8.32 -9.39 -7.32
C GLY A 54 8.22 -8.22 -6.34
N CYS A 55 7.01 -7.97 -5.81
CA CYS A 55 6.74 -6.96 -4.79
C CYS A 55 7.56 -7.24 -3.52
N GLU A 56 7.59 -8.48 -3.03
CA GLU A 56 8.38 -8.84 -1.84
C GLU A 56 9.88 -8.60 -2.01
N ARG A 57 10.41 -8.98 -3.17
CA ARG A 57 11.82 -8.76 -3.49
C ARG A 57 12.13 -7.26 -3.58
N TRP A 58 11.26 -6.51 -4.25
CA TRP A 58 11.37 -5.05 -4.35
C TRP A 58 11.34 -4.41 -2.96
N LEU A 59 10.35 -4.73 -2.11
CA LEU A 59 10.23 -4.24 -0.73
C LEU A 59 11.40 -4.62 0.20
N THR A 60 12.25 -5.57 -0.20
CA THR A 60 13.43 -5.97 0.57
C THR A 60 14.70 -5.26 0.09
N THR A 61 14.68 -4.71 -1.12
CA THR A 61 15.85 -4.08 -1.77
C THR A 61 15.80 -2.56 -1.76
N GLN A 62 14.62 -1.97 -1.65
CA GLN A 62 14.46 -0.51 -1.66
C GLN A 62 14.84 0.13 -0.33
N ALA A 63 15.46 1.30 -0.40
CA ALA A 63 15.55 2.22 0.73
C ALA A 63 14.16 2.75 1.11
N GLU A 64 13.98 3.13 2.37
CA GLU A 64 12.81 3.91 2.78
C GLU A 64 12.84 5.25 2.01
N THR A 65 11.69 5.68 1.44
CA THR A 65 11.46 6.80 0.49
C THR A 65 11.40 6.47 -1.02
N ALA A 66 11.30 5.20 -1.41
CA ALA A 66 11.09 4.88 -2.83
C ALA A 66 9.70 5.29 -3.33
N ASP A 67 9.59 5.67 -4.61
CA ASP A 67 8.29 5.86 -5.25
C ASP A 67 7.49 4.55 -5.29
N VAL A 68 6.15 4.67 -5.23
CA VAL A 68 5.25 3.52 -5.34
C VAL A 68 5.40 2.91 -6.73
N VAL A 69 5.74 1.62 -6.78
CA VAL A 69 5.88 0.88 -8.04
C VAL A 69 4.57 0.85 -8.82
N GLU A 70 4.61 1.15 -10.12
CA GLU A 70 3.42 1.25 -10.97
C GLU A 70 2.64 -0.06 -11.10
N THR A 71 3.33 -1.20 -10.95
CA THR A 71 2.72 -2.54 -10.98
C THR A 71 1.89 -2.85 -9.73
N CYS A 72 1.99 -2.04 -8.67
CA CYS A 72 1.14 -2.17 -7.50
C CYS A 72 -0.29 -1.75 -7.86
N PRO A 73 -1.32 -2.59 -7.65
CA PRO A 73 -2.70 -2.21 -7.98
C PRO A 73 -3.23 -1.08 -7.09
N ASN A 74 -2.59 -0.81 -5.95
CA ASN A 74 -2.90 0.32 -5.08
C ASN A 74 -2.02 1.55 -5.34
N CYS A 75 -1.25 1.59 -6.43
CA CYS A 75 -0.24 2.64 -6.65
C CYS A 75 -0.83 4.05 -6.57
N ASN A 76 -1.97 4.28 -7.22
CA ASN A 76 -2.67 5.56 -7.18
C ASN A 76 -3.18 5.87 -5.78
N LYS A 77 -3.76 4.90 -5.06
CA LYS A 77 -4.26 5.13 -3.71
C LYS A 77 -3.15 5.54 -2.75
N PHE A 78 -1.96 4.91 -2.82
CA PHE A 78 -0.81 5.35 -2.02
C PHE A 78 -0.36 6.77 -2.37
N ARG A 79 -0.30 7.12 -3.66
CA ARG A 79 0.06 8.48 -4.11
C ARG A 79 -0.95 9.52 -3.66
N ASP A 80 -2.24 9.21 -3.73
CA ASP A 80 -3.32 10.10 -3.28
C ASP A 80 -3.20 10.38 -1.77
N LEU A 81 -2.89 9.35 -0.98
CA LEU A 81 -2.66 9.52 0.46
C LEU A 81 -1.43 10.39 0.73
N GLN A 82 -0.30 10.15 0.04
CA GLN A 82 0.89 10.99 0.16
C GLN A 82 0.58 12.47 -0.17
N GLN A 83 -0.16 12.72 -1.24
CA GLN A 83 -0.54 14.08 -1.65
C GLN A 83 -1.53 14.74 -0.68
N THR A 84 -2.41 13.96 -0.04
CA THR A 84 -3.35 14.47 0.95
C THR A 84 -2.60 14.88 2.21
N LEU A 85 -1.73 14.00 2.71
CA LEU A 85 -0.92 14.26 3.90
C LEU A 85 0.04 15.45 3.72
N ALA A 86 0.60 15.63 2.52
CA ALA A 86 1.47 16.78 2.23
C ALA A 86 0.73 18.12 2.16
N LYS A 87 -0.61 18.15 2.12
CA LYS A 87 -1.42 19.38 2.10
C LYS A 87 -1.93 19.78 3.49
N ASP A 88 -1.92 18.86 4.44
CA ASP A 88 -2.36 19.08 5.82
C ASP A 88 -1.22 19.56 6.75
N GLU A 89 0.02 19.62 6.24
CA GLU A 89 1.21 20.24 6.88
C GLU A 89 1.38 21.71 6.49
#